data_AF-A0A8K0P3S8-F1
#
_entry.id   AF-A0A8K0P3S8-F1
#
_cell.length_a   1.000
_cell.length_b   1.000
_cell.length_c   1.000
_cell.angle_alpha   90.00
_cell.angle_beta   90.00
_cell.angle_gamma   90.00
#
_symmetry.space_group_name_H-M   'P 1'
#
loop_
_entity.id
_entity.type
_entity.pdbx_description
1 polymer ?
#
loop_
_entity_poly.entity_id
_entity_poly.type
_entity_poly.pdbx_seq_one_letter_code
_entity_poly.pdbx_strand_id
1 'polypeptide(L)'
;MGTRLRNVKKTAKIGGKGKLTDVLIKKLTKYYGLAIRRNCESVENMKKGILATYYHLSSTNEKPRHHNCPPGADSWCKWQVAQALGENFEHPPPLNPEVQKCILPIYEDLSRDDLLERCLGGHSQNANESFNATIWRLVPKHLNCGIKIIEMSAYLAAGIFNEGYKFVLHCMQDMGIIIGQQSNKFANVHDNQRINRQERRSFERTKEARSTRKLEKLELLDNFQEEEDLFYGAGIAD
;
A
#
# COMPACT_ATOMS: atom_id res chain seq x y z
N MET A 1 -2.99 7.51 5.42
CA MET A 1 -2.05 7.23 6.53
C MET A 1 -0.62 7.71 6.24
N GLY A 2 0.18 7.00 5.44
CA GLY A 2 1.63 7.28 5.29
C GLY A 2 2.03 8.73 4.96
N THR A 3 1.29 9.41 4.07
CA THR A 3 1.57 10.83 3.76
C THR A 3 1.35 11.74 4.97
N ARG A 4 0.25 11.55 5.71
CA ARG A 4 -0.05 12.35 6.91
C ARG A 4 1.01 12.13 8.00
N LEU A 5 1.45 10.90 8.19
CA LEU A 5 2.52 10.57 9.14
C LEU A 5 3.86 11.23 8.74
N ARG A 6 4.23 11.21 7.45
CA ARG A 6 5.43 11.92 6.98
C ARG A 6 5.33 13.44 7.13
N ASN A 7 4.14 14.02 6.92
CA ASN A 7 3.92 15.44 7.12
C ASN A 7 4.04 15.82 8.60
N VAL A 8 3.47 15.02 9.50
CA VAL A 8 3.60 15.24 10.96
C VAL A 8 5.03 15.01 11.44
N LYS A 9 5.75 14.01 10.91
CA LYS A 9 7.19 13.80 11.16
C LYS A 9 7.98 15.09 10.91
N LYS A 10 7.73 15.77 9.78
CA LYS A 10 8.42 17.02 9.40
C LYS A 10 7.97 18.23 10.22
N THR A 11 6.67 18.43 10.36
CA THR A 11 6.10 19.63 11.01
C THR A 11 6.32 19.63 12.52
N ALA A 12 6.15 18.49 13.18
CA ALA A 12 6.38 18.35 14.62
C ALA A 12 7.82 18.00 14.98
N LYS A 13 8.72 17.82 13.99
CA LYS A 13 10.14 17.44 14.18
C LYS A 13 10.32 16.21 15.10
N ILE A 14 9.45 15.20 14.92
CA ILE A 14 9.46 13.94 15.70
C ILE A 14 10.16 12.79 14.96
N GLY A 15 11.09 13.10 14.06
CA GLY A 15 11.92 12.11 13.36
C GLY A 15 13.05 11.55 14.23
N GLY A 16 13.74 10.52 13.71
CA GLY A 16 14.95 9.94 14.33
C GLY A 16 14.73 8.62 15.09
N LYS A 17 15.85 8.01 15.49
CA LYS A 17 15.90 6.73 16.20
C LYS A 17 15.07 6.76 17.48
N GLY A 18 14.22 5.73 17.67
CA GLY A 18 13.28 5.66 18.80
C GLY A 18 12.07 6.59 18.72
N LYS A 19 11.94 7.39 17.64
CA LYS A 19 10.76 8.21 17.32
C LYS A 19 10.09 7.72 16.03
N LEU A 20 9.60 8.63 15.19
CA LEU A 20 8.85 8.30 13.97
C LEU A 20 9.80 8.15 12.76
N THR A 21 10.28 6.93 12.52
CA THR A 21 11.11 6.56 11.35
C THR A 21 10.27 6.22 10.12
N ASP A 22 10.84 6.24 8.90
CA ASP A 22 10.09 5.91 7.70
C ASP A 22 9.73 4.41 7.65
N VAL A 23 10.56 3.56 8.24
CA VAL A 23 10.28 2.14 8.51
C VAL A 23 9.02 1.98 9.37
N LEU A 24 8.93 2.71 10.49
CA LEU A 24 7.76 2.69 11.36
C LEU A 24 6.53 3.22 10.61
N ILE A 25 6.65 4.32 9.86
CA ILE A 25 5.55 4.87 9.05
C ILE A 25 5.01 3.83 8.05
N LYS A 26 5.89 3.08 7.37
CA LYS A 26 5.49 1.98 6.48
C LYS A 26 4.75 0.89 7.24
N LYS A 27 5.25 0.48 8.41
CA LYS A 27 4.63 -0.53 9.27
C LYS A 27 3.22 -0.10 9.70
N LEU A 28 3.06 1.12 10.21
CA LEU A 28 1.76 1.71 10.56
C LEU A 28 0.80 1.75 9.37
N THR A 29 1.30 2.18 8.20
CA THR A 29 0.49 2.24 6.97
C THR A 29 0.03 0.85 6.52
N LYS A 30 0.89 -0.17 6.65
CA LYS A 30 0.54 -1.57 6.36
C LYS A 30 -0.56 -2.07 7.30
N TYR A 31 -0.42 -1.83 8.60
CA TYR A 31 -1.41 -2.24 9.60
C TYR A 31 -2.75 -1.56 9.42
N TYR A 32 -2.76 -0.25 9.15
CA TYR A 32 -3.98 0.49 8.79
C TYR A 32 -4.71 -0.16 7.61
N GLY A 33 -4.01 -0.40 6.50
CA GLY A 33 -4.64 -1.03 5.33
C GLY A 33 -5.08 -2.48 5.57
N LEU A 34 -4.40 -3.20 6.46
CA LEU A 34 -4.77 -4.57 6.83
C LEU A 34 -6.03 -4.60 7.70
N ALA A 35 -6.16 -3.66 8.64
CA ALA A 35 -7.36 -3.51 9.48
C ALA A 35 -8.62 -3.26 8.64
N ILE A 36 -8.51 -2.44 7.60
CA ILE A 36 -9.60 -2.20 6.64
C ILE A 36 -9.93 -3.48 5.86
N ARG A 37 -8.93 -4.10 5.20
CA ARG A 37 -9.15 -5.27 4.34
C ARG A 37 -9.70 -6.49 5.07
N ARG A 38 -9.35 -6.68 6.34
CA ARG A 38 -9.85 -7.82 7.16
C ARG A 38 -11.28 -7.62 7.67
N ASN A 39 -11.77 -6.38 7.64
CA ASN A 39 -13.06 -6.02 8.20
C ASN A 39 -13.92 -5.29 7.16
N CYS A 40 -13.73 -5.56 5.86
CA CYS A 40 -14.36 -4.82 4.76
C CYS A 40 -15.90 -4.92 4.73
N GLU A 41 -16.49 -5.74 5.58
CA GLU A 41 -17.94 -5.94 5.71
C GLU A 41 -18.57 -5.07 6.80
N SER A 42 -17.78 -4.43 7.68
CA SER A 42 -18.32 -3.64 8.80
C SER A 42 -17.42 -2.43 9.12
N VAL A 43 -17.99 -1.24 8.98
CA VAL A 43 -17.34 0.04 9.35
C VAL A 43 -16.91 0.04 10.81
N GLU A 44 -17.76 -0.47 11.71
CA GLU A 44 -17.46 -0.56 13.14
C GLU A 44 -16.23 -1.44 13.40
N ASN A 45 -16.15 -2.60 12.75
CA ASN A 45 -15.01 -3.50 12.89
C ASN A 45 -13.74 -2.93 12.24
N MET A 46 -13.85 -2.19 11.13
CA MET A 46 -12.72 -1.44 10.56
C MET A 46 -12.17 -0.44 11.58
N LYS A 47 -13.04 0.36 12.20
CA LYS A 47 -12.69 1.37 13.20
C LYS A 47 -12.01 0.75 14.42
N LYS A 48 -12.60 -0.31 14.98
CA LYS A 48 -12.00 -1.09 16.09
C LYS A 48 -10.62 -1.62 15.69
N GLY A 49 -10.52 -2.25 14.52
CA GLY A 49 -9.26 -2.78 14.01
C GLY A 49 -8.18 -1.71 13.81
N ILE A 50 -8.54 -0.55 13.26
CA ILE A 50 -7.61 0.58 13.05
C ILE A 50 -7.12 1.09 14.40
N LEU A 51 -8.03 1.40 15.34
CA LEU A 51 -7.66 1.90 16.67
C LEU A 51 -6.89 0.87 17.50
N ALA A 52 -7.19 -0.42 17.36
CA ALA A 52 -6.41 -1.49 18.00
C ALA A 52 -4.93 -1.43 17.61
N THR A 53 -4.60 -1.09 16.36
CA THR A 53 -3.19 -0.97 15.94
C THR A 53 -2.47 0.19 16.64
N TYR A 54 -3.16 1.30 16.93
CA TYR A 54 -2.63 2.39 17.74
C TYR A 54 -2.44 1.94 19.19
N TYR A 55 -3.49 1.35 19.77
CA TYR A 55 -3.44 0.93 21.17
C TYR A 55 -2.35 -0.09 21.45
N HIS A 56 -2.16 -1.07 20.57
CA HIS A 56 -1.07 -2.05 20.66
C HIS A 56 0.31 -1.41 20.79
N LEU A 57 0.54 -0.29 20.12
CA LEU A 57 1.81 0.42 20.11
C LEU A 57 1.96 1.39 21.29
N SER A 58 0.88 1.62 22.03
CA SER A 58 0.85 2.40 23.28
C SER A 58 0.69 1.53 24.53
N SER A 59 0.45 0.22 24.38
CA SER A 59 0.26 -0.72 25.48
C SER A 59 1.55 -0.93 26.26
N THR A 60 1.42 -1.12 27.57
CA THR A 60 2.50 -1.54 28.45
C THR A 60 2.03 -2.70 29.32
N ASN A 61 2.97 -3.40 29.99
CA ASN A 61 2.62 -4.46 30.95
C ASN A 61 1.71 -3.96 32.07
N GLU A 62 1.92 -2.73 32.55
CA GLU A 62 1.09 -2.11 33.59
C GLU A 62 -0.28 -1.64 33.07
N LYS A 63 -0.34 -1.21 31.80
CA LYS A 63 -1.54 -0.65 31.17
C LYS A 63 -1.78 -1.33 29.81
N PRO A 64 -2.24 -2.59 29.79
CA PRO A 64 -2.55 -3.29 28.56
C PRO A 64 -3.79 -2.66 27.88
N ARG A 65 -3.66 -2.28 26.60
CA ARG A 65 -4.74 -1.63 25.83
C ARG A 65 -5.19 -2.51 24.66
N HIS A 66 -5.90 -3.59 24.98
CA HIS A 66 -6.36 -4.58 23.98
C HIS A 66 -7.89 -4.71 23.88
N HIS A 67 -8.64 -3.70 24.35
CA HIS A 67 -10.11 -3.67 24.39
C HIS A 67 -10.78 -3.75 23.01
N ASN A 68 -10.09 -3.32 21.95
CA ASN A 68 -10.60 -3.38 20.57
C ASN A 68 -10.23 -4.67 19.83
N CYS A 69 -9.62 -5.63 20.52
CA CYS A 69 -9.24 -6.91 19.95
C CYS A 69 -10.28 -7.98 20.29
N PRO A 70 -10.54 -8.93 19.36
CA PRO A 70 -11.38 -10.06 19.69
C PRO A 70 -10.74 -10.86 20.82
N PRO A 71 -11.50 -11.31 21.83
CA PRO A 71 -10.99 -12.17 22.88
C PRO A 71 -10.82 -13.62 22.38
N GLY A 72 -10.05 -14.42 23.11
CA GLY A 72 -9.92 -15.87 22.88
C GLY A 72 -8.63 -16.32 22.18
N ALA A 73 -8.43 -17.63 22.15
CA ALA A 73 -7.22 -18.25 21.58
C ALA A 73 -7.11 -18.08 20.06
N ASP A 74 -8.24 -17.88 19.36
CA ASP A 74 -8.27 -17.62 17.92
C ASP A 74 -8.07 -16.13 17.57
N SER A 75 -7.77 -15.30 18.58
CA SER A 75 -7.52 -13.88 18.36
C SER A 75 -6.24 -13.65 17.56
N TRP A 76 -6.28 -12.69 16.65
CA TRP A 76 -5.06 -12.19 16.01
C TRP A 76 -4.18 -11.36 16.96
N CYS A 77 -4.69 -11.01 18.16
CA CYS A 77 -3.97 -10.28 19.18
C CYS A 77 -3.25 -11.23 20.13
N LYS A 78 -1.92 -11.24 20.08
CA LYS A 78 -1.08 -12.14 20.91
C LYS A 78 -1.36 -12.01 22.41
N TRP A 79 -1.66 -10.80 22.90
CA TRP A 79 -2.02 -10.59 24.30
C TRP A 79 -3.35 -11.24 24.67
N GLN A 80 -4.37 -11.16 23.79
CA GLN A 80 -5.67 -11.82 24.00
C GLN A 80 -5.53 -13.35 23.96
N VAL A 81 -4.66 -13.87 23.09
CA VAL A 81 -4.33 -15.31 23.03
C VAL A 81 -3.67 -15.76 24.33
N ALA A 82 -2.63 -15.04 24.79
CA ALA A 82 -1.94 -15.36 26.03
C ALA A 82 -2.89 -15.29 27.24
N GLN A 83 -3.75 -14.27 27.30
CA GLN A 83 -4.76 -14.15 28.34
C GLN A 83 -5.75 -15.33 28.33
N ALA A 84 -6.18 -15.79 27.16
CA ALA A 84 -7.09 -16.92 27.03
C ALA A 84 -6.43 -18.28 27.40
N LEU A 85 -5.13 -18.42 27.14
CA LEU A 85 -4.35 -19.62 27.46
C LEU A 85 -3.77 -19.61 28.88
N GLY A 86 -3.85 -18.49 29.60
CA GLY A 86 -3.22 -18.32 30.90
C GLY A 86 -1.69 -18.17 30.84
N GLU A 87 -1.15 -17.76 29.69
CA GLU A 87 0.28 -17.54 29.48
C GLU A 87 0.70 -16.11 29.83
N ASN A 88 1.96 -15.96 30.25
CA ASN A 88 2.55 -14.63 30.47
C ASN A 88 2.89 -13.96 29.14
N PHE A 89 2.47 -12.70 28.97
CA PHE A 89 2.79 -11.89 27.80
C PHE A 89 3.58 -10.65 28.19
N GLU A 90 4.75 -10.48 27.57
CA GLU A 90 5.57 -9.28 27.72
C GLU A 90 5.35 -8.32 26.54
N HIS A 91 4.96 -7.09 26.85
CA HIS A 91 4.72 -6.06 25.84
C HIS A 91 6.04 -5.54 25.28
N PRO A 92 6.13 -5.34 23.95
CA PRO A 92 7.22 -4.58 23.36
C PRO A 92 7.30 -3.16 23.93
N PRO A 93 8.47 -2.50 23.84
CA PRO A 93 8.59 -1.10 24.24
C PRO A 93 7.55 -0.22 23.53
N PRO A 94 6.80 0.61 24.28
CA PRO A 94 5.78 1.47 23.70
C PRO A 94 6.43 2.57 22.83
N LEU A 95 5.66 3.13 21.91
CA LEU A 95 6.09 4.30 21.15
C LEU A 95 6.39 5.48 22.09
N ASN A 96 7.30 6.35 21.67
CA ASN A 96 7.59 7.59 22.40
C ASN A 96 6.27 8.37 22.67
N PRO A 97 6.00 8.83 23.90
CA PRO A 97 4.79 9.57 24.25
C PRO A 97 4.50 10.79 23.36
N GLU A 98 5.54 11.49 22.91
CA GLU A 98 5.43 12.62 21.97
C GLU A 98 4.86 12.15 20.62
N VAL A 99 5.38 11.04 20.10
CA VAL A 99 4.89 10.43 18.85
C VAL A 99 3.47 9.94 19.02
N GLN A 100 3.13 9.29 20.14
CA GLN A 100 1.77 8.81 20.43
C GLN A 100 0.75 9.95 20.38
N LYS A 101 1.09 11.11 20.99
CA LYS A 101 0.24 12.30 21.00
C LYS A 101 0.06 12.88 19.59
N CYS A 102 1.12 12.94 18.80
CA CYS A 102 1.08 13.50 17.45
C CYS A 102 0.33 12.63 16.43
N ILE A 103 0.36 11.30 16.57
CA ILE A 103 -0.28 10.39 15.60
C ILE A 103 -1.74 10.07 15.95
N LEU A 104 -2.17 10.21 17.20
CA LEU A 104 -3.56 9.92 17.62
C LEU A 104 -4.61 10.69 16.79
N PRO A 105 -4.47 12.02 16.56
CA PRO A 105 -5.43 12.74 15.72
C PRO A 105 -5.49 12.22 14.27
N ILE A 106 -4.37 11.69 13.75
CA ILE A 106 -4.36 11.07 12.42
C ILE A 106 -5.18 9.77 12.43
N TYR A 107 -5.06 8.98 13.50
CA TYR A 107 -5.85 7.75 13.67
C TYR A 107 -7.33 8.06 13.78
N GLU A 108 -7.71 9.06 14.59
CA GLU A 108 -9.11 9.49 14.76
C GLU A 108 -9.70 9.97 13.43
N ASP A 109 -9.03 10.88 12.72
CA ASP A 109 -9.54 11.40 11.44
C ASP A 109 -9.58 10.33 10.34
N LEU A 110 -8.65 9.36 10.35
CA LEU A 110 -8.69 8.22 9.41
C LEU A 110 -9.64 7.10 9.84
N SER A 111 -10.30 7.24 10.99
CA SER A 111 -11.31 6.28 11.48
C SER A 111 -12.71 6.87 11.50
N ARG A 112 -12.93 7.97 10.76
CA ARG A 112 -14.25 8.57 10.58
C ARG A 112 -15.16 7.66 9.76
N ASP A 113 -16.43 7.62 10.13
CA ASP A 113 -17.39 6.67 9.56
C ASP A 113 -17.64 6.98 8.07
N ASP A 114 -17.75 8.25 7.68
CA ASP A 114 -17.90 8.70 6.29
C ASP A 114 -16.74 8.28 5.36
N LEU A 115 -15.53 8.22 5.91
CA LEU A 115 -14.36 7.72 5.18
C LEU A 115 -14.39 6.20 5.04
N LEU A 116 -14.78 5.49 6.10
CA LEU A 116 -14.75 4.04 6.18
C LEU A 116 -15.92 3.39 5.43
N GLU A 117 -17.07 4.05 5.33
CA GLU A 117 -18.21 3.60 4.51
C GLU A 117 -17.79 3.37 3.04
N ARG A 118 -16.91 4.24 2.52
CA ARG A 118 -16.36 4.11 1.16
C ARG A 118 -15.42 2.90 0.99
N CYS A 119 -15.00 2.29 2.09
CA CYS A 119 -14.14 1.11 2.11
C CYS A 119 -14.94 -0.20 2.23
N LEU A 120 -16.26 -0.13 2.39
CA LEU A 120 -17.13 -1.31 2.39
C LEU A 120 -16.99 -2.11 1.09
N GLY A 121 -17.00 -3.44 1.20
CA GLY A 121 -16.79 -4.34 0.08
C GLY A 121 -15.34 -4.47 -0.39
N GLY A 122 -14.40 -3.69 0.18
CA GLY A 122 -12.96 -3.86 -0.06
C GLY A 122 -12.52 -3.53 -1.50
N HIS A 123 -13.26 -2.66 -2.19
CA HIS A 123 -12.97 -2.28 -3.57
C HIS A 123 -11.64 -1.54 -3.72
N SER A 124 -11.00 -1.70 -4.88
CA SER A 124 -9.78 -0.96 -5.18
C SER A 124 -10.12 0.50 -5.51
N GLN A 125 -9.41 1.45 -4.89
CA GLN A 125 -9.61 2.88 -5.12
C GLN A 125 -9.31 3.30 -6.58
N ASN A 126 -8.52 2.50 -7.30
CA ASN A 126 -8.06 2.79 -8.65
C ASN A 126 -8.20 1.55 -9.55
N ALA A 127 -9.44 1.09 -9.75
CA ALA A 127 -9.73 -0.03 -10.66
C ALA A 127 -9.18 0.21 -12.07
N ASN A 128 -9.11 1.48 -12.49
CA ASN A 128 -8.68 1.89 -13.81
C ASN A 128 -7.16 2.12 -13.92
N GLU A 129 -6.36 1.86 -12.88
CA GLU A 129 -4.91 2.11 -12.96
C GLU A 129 -4.23 1.28 -14.05
N SER A 130 -4.63 0.01 -14.15
CA SER A 130 -4.11 -0.92 -15.15
C SER A 130 -4.53 -0.52 -16.57
N PHE A 131 -5.77 -0.07 -16.74
CA PHE A 131 -6.27 0.48 -18.01
C PHE A 131 -5.54 1.77 -18.40
N ASN A 132 -5.46 2.73 -17.48
CA ASN A 132 -4.76 3.99 -17.68
C ASN A 132 -3.28 3.77 -18.03
N ALA A 133 -2.62 2.79 -17.40
CA ALA A 133 -1.24 2.44 -17.73
C ALA A 133 -1.10 1.93 -19.18
N THR A 134 -2.12 1.29 -19.75
CA THR A 134 -2.15 0.90 -21.16
C THR A 134 -2.30 2.12 -22.06
N ILE A 135 -3.20 3.06 -21.74
CA ILE A 135 -3.34 4.33 -22.47
C ILE A 135 -2.01 5.08 -22.49
N TRP A 136 -1.38 5.26 -21.33
CA TRP A 136 -0.12 6.02 -21.22
C TRP A 136 1.09 5.31 -21.84
N ARG A 137 0.96 4.03 -22.19
CA ARG A 137 1.96 3.32 -22.99
C ARG A 137 1.83 3.64 -24.47
N LEU A 138 0.60 3.87 -24.95
CA LEU A 138 0.33 4.31 -26.33
C LEU A 138 0.57 5.81 -26.49
N VAL A 139 0.18 6.61 -25.48
CA VAL A 139 0.31 8.07 -25.46
C VAL A 139 1.07 8.51 -24.23
N PRO A 140 2.42 8.53 -24.26
CA PRO A 140 3.20 8.91 -23.09
C PRO A 140 2.87 10.32 -22.58
N LYS A 141 2.69 10.47 -21.27
CA LYS A 141 2.30 11.74 -20.62
C LYS A 141 3.24 12.92 -20.85
N HIS A 142 4.50 12.65 -21.21
CA HIS A 142 5.51 13.68 -21.46
C HIS A 142 5.50 14.18 -22.91
N LEU A 143 4.65 13.60 -23.76
CA LEU A 143 4.46 14.02 -25.14
C LEU A 143 3.13 14.76 -25.27
N ASN A 144 3.14 15.85 -26.04
CA ASN A 144 1.91 16.57 -26.39
C ASN A 144 1.21 15.80 -27.51
N CYS A 145 -0.05 15.41 -27.28
CA CYS A 145 -0.86 14.71 -28.26
C CYS A 145 -2.23 15.39 -28.40
N GLY A 146 -2.71 15.48 -29.64
CA GLY A 146 -4.04 16.03 -29.92
C GLY A 146 -5.15 15.12 -29.37
N ILE A 147 -6.32 15.71 -29.09
CA ILE A 147 -7.46 15.02 -28.48
C ILE A 147 -7.87 13.75 -29.25
N LYS A 148 -7.86 13.78 -30.59
CA LYS A 148 -8.19 12.62 -31.44
C LYS A 148 -7.23 11.45 -31.22
N ILE A 149 -5.94 11.71 -30.99
CA ILE A 149 -4.94 10.65 -30.73
C ILE A 149 -5.20 9.99 -29.39
N ILE A 150 -5.53 10.80 -28.37
CA ILE A 150 -5.87 10.30 -27.03
C ILE A 150 -7.12 9.41 -27.11
N GLU A 151 -8.14 9.86 -27.84
CA GLU A 151 -9.39 9.12 -28.02
C GLU A 151 -9.16 7.78 -28.73
N MET A 152 -8.47 7.78 -29.87
CA MET A 152 -8.09 6.55 -30.58
C MET A 152 -7.29 5.59 -29.68
N SER A 153 -6.37 6.13 -28.90
CA SER A 153 -5.55 5.33 -27.97
C SER A 153 -6.36 4.76 -26.81
N ALA A 154 -7.42 5.43 -26.37
CA ALA A 154 -8.34 4.90 -25.37
C ALA A 154 -9.13 3.70 -25.92
N TYR A 155 -9.63 3.79 -27.15
CA TYR A 155 -10.29 2.65 -27.81
C TYR A 155 -9.35 1.47 -28.02
N LEU A 156 -8.12 1.73 -28.51
CA LEU A 156 -7.10 0.70 -28.67
C LEU A 156 -6.73 0.06 -27.33
N ALA A 157 -6.55 0.87 -26.28
CA ALA A 157 -6.25 0.38 -24.95
C ALA A 157 -7.37 -0.50 -24.39
N ALA A 158 -8.64 -0.16 -24.64
CA ALA A 158 -9.78 -0.97 -24.22
C ALA A 158 -9.78 -2.34 -24.91
N GLY A 159 -9.57 -2.38 -26.21
CA GLY A 159 -9.48 -3.63 -26.97
C GLY A 159 -8.29 -4.49 -26.53
N ILE A 160 -7.09 -3.89 -26.37
CA ILE A 160 -5.90 -4.60 -25.89
C ILE A 160 -6.08 -5.11 -24.45
N PHE A 161 -6.76 -4.35 -23.61
CA PHE A 161 -7.01 -4.74 -22.22
C PHE A 161 -7.94 -5.95 -22.12
N ASN A 162 -8.99 -5.98 -22.93
CA ASN A 162 -10.01 -7.03 -22.90
C ASN A 162 -9.62 -8.28 -23.71
N GLU A 163 -9.08 -8.11 -24.92
CA GLU A 163 -8.83 -9.20 -25.87
C GLU A 163 -7.35 -9.41 -26.18
N GLY A 164 -6.48 -8.51 -25.75
CA GLY A 164 -5.05 -8.57 -26.06
C GLY A 164 -4.72 -8.25 -27.50
N TYR A 165 -3.66 -8.88 -28.00
CA TYR A 165 -3.16 -8.62 -29.34
C TYR A 165 -4.06 -9.22 -30.42
N LYS A 166 -4.97 -10.13 -30.06
CA LYS A 166 -6.04 -10.58 -30.95
C LYS A 166 -6.87 -9.42 -31.50
N PHE A 167 -7.23 -8.44 -30.66
CA PHE A 167 -7.94 -7.24 -31.09
C PHE A 167 -7.12 -6.41 -32.08
N VAL A 168 -5.81 -6.31 -31.89
CA VAL A 168 -4.91 -5.61 -32.82
C VAL A 168 -4.92 -6.29 -34.19
N LEU A 169 -4.92 -7.63 -34.23
CA LEU A 169 -5.02 -8.38 -35.49
C LEU A 169 -6.36 -8.14 -36.20
N HIS A 170 -7.48 -8.09 -35.46
CA HIS A 170 -8.78 -7.73 -36.04
C HIS A 170 -8.76 -6.31 -36.63
N CYS A 171 -8.23 -5.32 -35.90
CA CYS A 171 -8.10 -3.95 -36.41
C CYS A 171 -7.27 -3.89 -37.70
N MET A 172 -6.15 -4.63 -37.75
CA MET A 172 -5.32 -4.70 -38.94
C MET A 172 -6.08 -5.31 -40.12
N GLN A 173 -6.86 -6.36 -39.88
CA GLN A 173 -7.69 -6.99 -40.90
C GLN A 173 -8.78 -6.03 -41.44
N ASP A 174 -9.43 -5.27 -40.55
CA ASP A 174 -10.43 -4.25 -40.93
C ASP A 174 -9.81 -3.11 -41.76
N MET A 175 -8.53 -2.81 -41.53
CA MET A 175 -7.74 -1.88 -42.35
C MET A 175 -7.25 -2.47 -43.68
N GLY A 176 -7.64 -3.71 -44.01
CA GLY A 176 -7.23 -4.40 -45.24
C GLY A 176 -5.83 -5.01 -45.19
N ILE A 177 -5.22 -5.14 -44.01
CA ILE A 177 -3.91 -5.77 -43.85
C ILE A 177 -4.10 -7.28 -43.73
N ILE A 178 -3.45 -8.03 -44.63
CA ILE A 178 -3.49 -9.50 -44.62
C ILE A 178 -2.67 -10.03 -43.43
N ILE A 179 -3.35 -10.75 -42.53
CA ILE A 179 -2.71 -11.31 -41.34
C ILE A 179 -2.00 -12.62 -41.68
N GLY A 180 -0.67 -12.57 -41.74
CA GLY A 180 0.16 -13.75 -41.93
C GLY A 180 0.24 -14.64 -40.69
N GLN A 181 0.68 -15.89 -40.88
CA GLN A 181 0.86 -16.86 -39.79
C GLN A 181 1.82 -16.36 -38.70
N GLN A 182 2.85 -15.59 -39.07
CA GLN A 182 3.82 -15.05 -38.12
C GLN A 182 3.21 -14.01 -37.19
N SER A 183 2.33 -13.13 -37.70
CA SER A 183 1.60 -12.15 -36.89
C SER A 183 0.69 -12.83 -35.87
N ASN A 184 -0.03 -13.88 -36.28
CA ASN A 184 -0.83 -14.70 -35.38
C ASN A 184 0.01 -15.37 -34.29
N LYS A 185 1.15 -15.98 -34.66
CA LYS A 185 2.08 -16.58 -33.69
C LYS A 185 2.60 -15.54 -32.70
N PHE A 186 2.99 -14.36 -33.19
CA PHE A 186 3.46 -13.26 -32.35
C PHE A 186 2.39 -12.82 -31.33
N ALA A 187 1.15 -12.59 -31.77
CA ALA A 187 0.06 -12.19 -30.89
C ALA A 187 -0.18 -13.23 -29.78
N ASN A 188 -0.26 -14.51 -30.14
CA ASN A 188 -0.43 -15.61 -29.19
C ASN A 188 0.71 -15.68 -28.17
N VAL A 189 1.96 -15.60 -28.63
CA VAL A 189 3.13 -15.62 -27.73
C VAL A 189 3.12 -14.41 -26.79
N HIS A 190 2.84 -13.22 -27.31
CA HIS A 190 2.82 -11.99 -26.52
C HIS A 190 1.72 -12.02 -25.45
N ASP A 191 0.50 -12.45 -25.80
CA ASP A 191 -0.60 -12.57 -24.85
C ASP A 191 -0.34 -13.66 -23.79
N ASN A 192 0.22 -14.81 -24.17
CA ASN A 192 0.65 -15.84 -23.22
C ASN A 192 1.71 -15.31 -22.25
N GLN A 193 2.71 -14.57 -22.74
CA GLN A 193 3.72 -13.94 -21.90
C GLN A 193 3.12 -12.91 -20.93
N ARG A 194 2.11 -12.15 -21.37
CA ARG A 194 1.38 -11.20 -20.52
C ARG A 194 0.68 -11.92 -19.37
N ILE A 195 -0.03 -13.02 -19.66
CA ILE A 195 -0.73 -13.83 -18.66
C ILE A 195 0.28 -14.44 -17.67
N ASN A 196 1.30 -15.14 -18.16
CA ASN A 196 2.33 -15.76 -17.34
C ASN A 196 3.05 -14.75 -16.43
N ARG A 197 3.33 -13.54 -16.95
CA ARG A 197 3.92 -12.45 -16.15
C ARG A 197 2.98 -12.01 -15.04
N GLN A 198 1.68 -11.93 -15.30
CA GLN A 198 0.69 -11.53 -14.30
C GLN A 198 0.53 -12.60 -13.22
N GLU A 199 0.44 -13.87 -13.59
CA GLU A 199 0.41 -15.00 -12.65
C GLU A 199 1.66 -15.07 -11.76
N ARG A 200 2.84 -14.89 -12.35
CA ARG A 200 4.09 -14.82 -11.58
C ARG A 200 4.10 -13.66 -10.58
N ARG A 201 3.47 -12.53 -10.93
CA ARG A 201 3.41 -11.32 -10.09
C ARG A 201 2.31 -11.39 -9.02
N SER A 202 1.23 -12.13 -9.26
CA SER A 202 0.17 -12.37 -8.28
C SER A 202 0.62 -13.34 -7.19
N PHE A 203 1.62 -14.18 -7.47
CA PHE A 203 2.19 -15.07 -6.47
C PHE A 203 2.72 -14.31 -5.24
N GLU A 204 2.23 -14.68 -4.05
CA GLU A 204 2.50 -13.95 -2.81
C GLU A 204 4.00 -13.86 -2.50
N ARG A 205 4.79 -14.91 -2.77
CA ARG A 205 6.26 -14.87 -2.58
C ARG A 205 6.93 -13.75 -3.38
N THR A 206 6.45 -13.48 -4.60
CA THR A 206 6.98 -12.39 -5.45
C THR A 206 6.60 -11.01 -4.88
N LYS A 207 5.41 -10.89 -4.27
CA LYS A 207 4.92 -9.66 -3.65
C LYS A 207 5.61 -9.37 -2.32
N GLU A 208 5.86 -10.40 -1.52
CA GLU A 208 6.66 -10.33 -0.30
C GLU A 208 8.09 -9.92 -0.60
N ALA A 209 8.78 -10.61 -1.51
CA ALA A 209 10.16 -10.28 -1.90
C ALA A 209 10.29 -8.82 -2.39
N ARG A 210 9.33 -8.32 -3.17
CA ARG A 210 9.30 -6.90 -3.58
C ARG A 210 9.10 -5.95 -2.41
N SER A 211 8.25 -6.33 -1.45
CA SER A 211 8.00 -5.53 -0.25
C SER A 211 9.23 -5.46 0.64
N THR A 212 9.93 -6.58 0.81
CA THR A 212 11.18 -6.69 1.58
C THR A 212 12.28 -5.83 0.99
N ARG A 213 12.58 -5.96 -0.31
CA ARG A 213 13.59 -5.10 -0.99
C ARG A 213 13.30 -3.61 -0.85
N LYS A 214 12.01 -3.23 -0.89
CA LYS A 214 11.60 -1.84 -0.70
C LYS A 214 11.80 -1.39 0.75
N LEU A 215 11.67 -2.29 1.72
CA LEU A 215 11.90 -2.01 3.14
C LEU A 215 13.39 -1.85 3.42
N GLU A 216 14.23 -2.78 2.96
CA GLU A 216 15.71 -2.72 3.06
C GLU A 216 16.25 -1.40 2.51
N LYS A 217 15.80 -0.99 1.32
CA LYS A 217 16.21 0.30 0.74
C LYS A 217 15.79 1.50 1.61
N LEU A 218 14.67 1.43 2.32
CA LEU A 218 14.29 2.51 3.22
C LEU A 218 15.06 2.49 4.53
N GLU A 219 15.34 1.31 5.09
CA GLU A 219 16.20 1.18 6.28
C GLU A 219 17.57 1.79 6.01
N LEU A 220 18.14 1.49 4.85
CA LEU A 220 19.40 2.09 4.41
C LEU A 220 19.32 3.63 4.31
N LEU A 221 18.24 4.17 3.75
CA LEU A 221 18.04 5.62 3.64
C LEU A 221 17.80 6.29 4.99
N ASP A 222 17.04 5.67 5.89
CA ASP A 222 16.84 6.15 7.25
C ASP A 222 18.19 6.18 8.00
N ASN A 223 19.04 5.14 7.84
CA ASN A 223 20.38 5.11 8.44
C ASN A 223 21.29 6.23 7.89
N PHE A 224 21.28 6.47 6.58
CA PHE A 224 22.05 7.58 6.00
C PHE A 224 21.56 8.95 6.49
N GLN A 225 20.25 9.12 6.61
CA GLN A 225 19.69 10.36 7.16
C GLN A 225 20.08 10.55 8.63
N GLU A 226 20.13 9.47 9.42
CA GLU A 226 20.63 9.51 10.80
C GLU A 226 22.11 9.92 10.87
N GLU A 227 22.96 9.39 9.98
CA GLU A 227 24.37 9.80 9.88
C GLU A 227 24.49 11.28 9.51
N GLU A 228 23.76 11.75 8.48
CA GLU A 228 23.80 13.15 8.07
C GLU A 228 23.29 14.13 9.14
N ASP A 229 22.23 13.78 9.88
CA ASP A 229 21.69 14.60 10.98
C ASP A 229 22.68 14.70 12.17
N LEU A 230 23.58 13.71 12.36
CA LEU A 230 24.66 13.76 13.35
C LEU A 230 25.80 14.70 12.92
N PHE A 231 26.09 14.79 11.61
CA PHE A 231 27.17 15.63 11.07
C PHE A 231 26.73 17.08 10.79
N TYR A 232 25.45 17.32 10.51
CA TYR A 232 24.90 18.64 10.18
C TYR A 232 23.76 19.06 11.12
N GLY A 233 24.03 19.01 12.43
CA GLY A 233 23.14 19.62 13.42
C GLY A 233 23.02 21.13 13.23
N ALA A 234 21.82 21.69 13.40
CA ALA A 234 21.60 23.14 13.39
C ALA A 234 22.44 23.81 14.48
N GLY A 235 23.53 24.47 14.08
CA GLY A 235 24.49 25.14 14.98
C GLY A 235 25.97 24.87 14.72
N ILE A 236 26.36 24.10 13.69
CA ILE A 236 27.77 23.91 13.31
C ILE A 236 28.14 24.83 12.13
N ALA A 237 27.95 26.13 12.32
CA ALA A 237 28.58 27.18 11.53
C ALA A 237 28.84 28.35 12.49
N ASP A 238 30.09 28.39 12.98
CA ASP A 238 30.78 29.34 13.87
C ASP A 238 30.12 29.77 15.20
#